data_AF-A0A915EST5-F1
#
_entry.id   AF-A0A915EST5-F1
#
_cell.length_a   1.000
_cell.length_b   1.000
_cell.length_c   1.000
_cell.angle_alpha   90.00
_cell.angle_beta   90.00
_cell.angle_gamma   90.00
#
_symmetry.space_group_name_H-M   'P 1'
#
loop_
_entity.id
_entity.type
_entity.pdbx_description
1 polymer ?
#
loop_
_entity_poly.entity_id
_entity_poly.type
_entity_poly.pdbx_seq_one_letter_code
_entity_poly.pdbx_strand_id
1 'polypeptide(L)'
;MMVSRRLISSLIKEVQKQINTKAKYVDLPGTEMGKVVVRFPPEASGYLHIGHAKAALLNQYYQLAFDGKLIVRFDDTNPAKGDTFFERVIREDLKLLGLVPNQWTILRITSNFS
;
A
#
# COMPACT_ATOMS: atom_id res chain seq x y z
N MET A 1 -15.93 -13.10 -34.55
CA MET A 1 -14.83 -12.13 -34.77
C MET A 1 -13.70 -12.42 -33.80
N MET A 2 -12.63 -13.09 -34.24
CA MET A 2 -11.42 -13.28 -33.42
C MET A 2 -10.63 -11.98 -33.44
N VAL A 3 -10.64 -11.24 -32.32
CA VAL A 3 -9.71 -10.13 -32.14
C VAL A 3 -8.30 -10.72 -32.19
N SER A 4 -7.52 -10.35 -33.21
CA SER A 4 -6.19 -10.90 -33.45
C SER A 4 -5.33 -10.76 -32.20
N ARG A 5 -4.71 -11.85 -31.75
CA ARG A 5 -3.83 -11.87 -30.55
C ARG A 5 -2.74 -10.79 -30.61
N ARG A 6 -2.34 -10.38 -31.81
CA ARG A 6 -1.40 -9.27 -32.05
C ARG A 6 -1.97 -7.91 -31.62
N LEU A 7 -3.26 -7.64 -31.89
CA LEU A 7 -3.92 -6.40 -31.49
C LEU A 7 -4.04 -6.29 -29.96
N ILE A 8 -4.37 -7.39 -29.29
CA ILE A 8 -4.43 -7.44 -27.82
C ILE A 8 -3.05 -7.17 -27.22
N SER A 9 -1.98 -7.79 -27.76
CA SER A 9 -0.62 -7.53 -27.28
C SER A 9 -0.16 -6.09 -27.50
N SER A 10 -0.57 -5.47 -28.61
CA SER A 10 -0.27 -4.07 -28.91
C SER A 10 -1.02 -3.13 -27.98
N LEU A 11 -2.29 -3.44 -27.67
CA LEU A 11 -3.11 -2.65 -26.76
C LEU A 11 -2.57 -2.74 -25.32
N ILE A 12 -2.15 -3.93 -24.88
CA ILE A 12 -1.53 -4.13 -23.56
C ILE A 12 -0.23 -3.30 -23.45
N LYS A 13 0.62 -3.32 -24.49
CA LYS A 13 1.84 -2.51 -24.52
C LYS A 13 1.55 -1.01 -24.51
N GLU A 14 0.55 -0.56 -25.25
CA GLU A 14 0.17 0.86 -25.31
C GLU A 14 -0.37 1.35 -23.97
N VAL A 15 -1.21 0.54 -23.32
CA VAL A 15 -1.72 0.82 -21.96
C VAL A 15 -0.55 0.86 -20.97
N GLN A 16 0.37 -0.11 -20.99
CA GLN A 16 1.56 -0.11 -20.13
C GLN A 16 2.45 1.13 -20.35
N LYS A 17 2.63 1.56 -21.60
CA LYS A 17 3.42 2.74 -21.93
C LYS A 17 2.78 4.03 -21.41
N GLN A 18 1.45 4.15 -21.47
CA GLN A 18 0.72 5.30 -20.92
C GLN A 18 0.76 5.36 -19.39
N ILE A 19 0.72 4.19 -18.72
CA ILE A 19 0.89 4.10 -17.27
C ILE A 19 2.30 4.60 -16.88
N ASN A 20 3.34 4.23 -17.62
CA ASN A 20 4.71 4.67 -17.37
C ASN A 20 4.98 6.16 -17.66
N THR A 21 4.19 6.81 -18.53
CA THR A 21 4.44 8.21 -18.94
C THR A 21 3.72 9.25 -18.09
N LYS A 22 2.61 8.89 -17.42
CA LYS A 22 1.77 9.87 -16.71
C LYS A 22 1.97 9.98 -15.20
N ALA A 23 2.77 9.12 -14.58
CA ALA A 23 2.99 9.18 -13.12
C ALA A 23 4.44 9.56 -12.80
N LYS A 24 4.73 10.85 -12.96
CA LYS A 24 6.02 11.47 -12.63
C LYS A 24 6.11 11.70 -11.11
N TYR A 25 6.09 10.62 -10.33
CA TYR A 25 6.54 10.64 -8.94
C TYR A 25 8.03 10.27 -8.92
N VAL A 26 8.79 10.98 -8.08
CA VAL A 26 10.25 11.01 -8.06
C VAL A 26 10.83 9.59 -8.09
N ASP A 27 11.73 9.33 -9.03
CA ASP A 27 12.56 8.12 -9.05
C ASP A 27 13.34 8.06 -7.74
N LEU A 28 13.28 6.92 -7.05
CA LEU A 28 14.05 6.71 -5.83
C LEU A 28 15.51 6.41 -6.23
N PRO A 29 16.48 7.30 -5.97
CA PRO A 29 17.85 7.10 -6.41
C PRO A 29 18.46 5.89 -5.69
N GLY A 30 19.02 4.95 -6.44
CA GLY A 30 19.69 3.75 -5.90
C GLY A 30 18.76 2.60 -5.51
N THR A 31 17.47 2.64 -5.88
CA THR A 31 16.57 1.51 -5.66
C THR A 31 16.65 0.48 -6.78
N GLU A 32 16.75 -0.79 -6.41
CA GLU A 32 16.60 -1.91 -7.34
C GLU A 32 15.12 -2.31 -7.46
N MET A 33 14.68 -2.59 -8.69
CA MET A 33 13.37 -3.17 -8.97
C MET A 33 13.19 -4.47 -8.16
N GLY A 34 12.04 -4.62 -7.49
CA GLY A 34 11.74 -5.77 -6.64
C GLY A 34 12.25 -5.68 -5.19
N LYS A 35 13.12 -4.71 -4.87
CA LYS A 35 13.66 -4.53 -3.50
C LYS A 35 13.03 -3.37 -2.72
N VAL A 36 12.17 -2.56 -3.36
CA VAL A 36 11.51 -1.45 -2.68
C VAL A 36 10.48 -1.98 -1.68
N VAL A 37 10.58 -1.55 -0.43
CA VAL A 37 9.61 -1.87 0.62
C VAL A 37 9.06 -0.57 1.17
N VAL A 38 7.76 -0.36 1.00
CA VAL A 38 7.04 0.80 1.50
C VAL A 38 6.23 0.43 2.73
N ARG A 39 6.20 1.32 3.72
CA ARG A 39 5.49 1.11 4.97
C ARG A 39 4.38 2.15 5.11
N PHE A 40 3.17 1.69 5.39
CA PHE A 40 2.08 2.54 5.84
C PHE A 40 1.81 2.26 7.33
N PRO A 41 2.15 3.20 8.23
CA PRO A 41 1.88 3.07 9.65
C PRO A 41 0.63 3.86 10.07
N PRO A 42 -0.60 3.32 9.92
CA PRO A 42 -1.78 3.98 10.47
C PRO A 42 -1.71 3.93 12.00
N GLU A 43 -1.97 5.07 12.64
CA GLU A 43 -2.21 5.07 14.08
C GLU A 43 -3.56 4.37 14.36
N ALA A 44 -3.56 3.40 15.28
CA ALA A 44 -4.77 2.71 15.71
C ALA A 44 -5.62 3.53 16.70
N SER A 45 -5.45 4.86 16.69
CA SER A 45 -6.03 5.79 17.66
C SER A 45 -7.23 6.60 17.11
N GLY A 46 -7.49 6.53 15.79
CA GLY A 46 -8.55 7.29 15.12
C GLY A 46 -8.93 6.79 13.71
N TYR A 47 -9.92 7.44 13.09
CA TYR A 47 -10.41 7.09 11.76
C TYR A 47 -9.44 7.50 10.64
N LEU A 48 -9.46 6.76 9.53
CA LEU A 48 -8.72 7.12 8.32
C LEU A 48 -9.33 8.39 7.70
N HIS A 49 -8.59 9.49 7.73
CA HIS A 49 -8.94 10.72 7.01
C HIS A 49 -8.33 10.75 5.60
N ILE A 50 -8.76 11.72 4.78
CA ILE A 50 -8.32 11.84 3.37
C ILE A 50 -6.80 11.96 3.21
N GLY A 51 -6.10 12.52 4.21
CA GLY A 51 -4.63 12.56 4.25
C GLY A 51 -4.00 11.17 4.34
N HIS A 52 -4.56 10.30 5.18
CA HIS A 52 -4.13 8.91 5.32
C HIS A 52 -4.41 8.10 4.04
N ALA A 53 -5.56 8.32 3.40
CA ALA A 53 -5.89 7.69 2.12
C ALA A 53 -4.88 8.08 1.02
N LYS A 54 -4.50 9.36 0.94
CA LYS A 54 -3.50 9.84 -0.03
C LYS A 54 -2.13 9.19 0.19
N ALA A 55 -1.68 9.09 1.44
CA ALA A 55 -0.41 8.44 1.77
C ALA A 55 -0.42 6.95 1.44
N ALA A 56 -1.53 6.26 1.72
CA ALA A 56 -1.66 4.85 1.42
C ALA A 56 -1.68 4.56 -0.10
N LEU A 57 -2.42 5.37 -0.87
CA LEU A 57 -2.43 5.29 -2.34
C LEU A 57 -1.06 5.59 -2.95
N LEU A 58 -0.33 6.57 -2.39
CA LEU A 58 1.03 6.88 -2.83
C LEU A 58 1.98 5.70 -2.57
N ASN A 59 1.90 5.08 -1.40
CA ASN A 59 2.71 3.90 -1.09
C ASN A 59 2.38 2.74 -2.05
N GLN A 60 1.10 2.47 -2.33
CA GLN A 60 0.73 1.45 -3.31
C GLN A 60 1.23 1.78 -4.72
N TYR A 61 1.22 3.05 -5.10
CA TYR A 61 1.81 3.48 -6.37
C TYR A 61 3.30 3.09 -6.45
N TYR A 62 4.09 3.38 -5.41
CA TYR A 62 5.50 2.98 -5.36
C TYR A 62 5.70 1.47 -5.33
N GLN A 63 4.84 0.73 -4.63
CA GLN A 63 4.85 -0.73 -4.69
C GLN A 63 4.67 -1.23 -6.12
N LEU A 64 3.67 -0.74 -6.85
CA LEU A 64 3.40 -1.19 -8.22
C LEU A 64 4.47 -0.72 -9.22
N ALA A 65 4.97 0.51 -9.06
CA ALA A 65 5.98 1.08 -9.94
C ALA A 65 7.34 0.37 -9.85
N PHE A 66 7.71 -0.09 -8.64
CA PHE A 66 9.01 -0.72 -8.39
C PHE A 66 8.91 -2.24 -8.16
N ASP A 67 7.76 -2.87 -8.44
CA ASP A 67 7.46 -4.27 -8.11
C ASP A 67 7.81 -4.63 -6.65
N GLY A 68 7.59 -3.64 -5.77
CA GLY A 68 7.97 -3.67 -4.37
C GLY A 68 6.94 -4.34 -3.48
N LYS A 69 7.13 -4.19 -2.16
CA LYS A 69 6.23 -4.71 -1.14
C LYS A 69 5.61 -3.57 -0.32
N LEU A 70 4.30 -3.63 -0.11
CA LEU A 70 3.57 -2.75 0.80
C LEU A 70 3.33 -3.47 2.12
N ILE A 71 3.83 -2.88 3.21
CA ILE A 71 3.63 -3.36 4.57
C ILE A 71 2.74 -2.36 5.31
N VAL A 72 1.61 -2.84 5.83
CA VAL A 72 0.79 -2.05 6.76
C VAL A 72 1.15 -2.45 8.18
N ARG A 73 1.61 -1.47 8.97
CA ARG A 73 2.02 -1.69 10.35
C ARG A 73 1.14 -0.91 11.30
N PHE A 74 0.30 -1.59 12.06
CA PHE A 74 -0.43 -0.97 13.17
C PHE A 74 0.55 -0.68 14.30
N ASP A 75 0.74 0.60 14.60
CA ASP A 75 1.58 1.06 15.70
C ASP A 75 0.66 1.31 16.91
N ASP A 76 0.39 0.26 17.68
CA ASP A 76 -0.39 0.37 18.91
C ASP A 76 0.55 0.44 20.11
N THR A 77 0.88 1.67 20.48
CA THR A 77 1.75 1.97 21.63
C THR A 77 0.95 2.19 22.91
N ASN A 78 -0.38 2.06 22.88
CA ASN A 78 -1.24 2.36 24.03
C ASN A 78 -1.90 1.09 24.61
N PRO A 79 -1.32 0.47 25.64
CA PRO A 79 -1.82 -0.79 26.20
C PRO A 79 -3.22 -0.71 26.81
N ALA A 80 -3.75 0.50 27.08
CA ALA A 80 -5.11 0.70 27.58
C ALA A 80 -6.18 0.70 26.47
N LYS A 81 -5.77 0.92 25.22
CA LYS A 81 -6.65 0.90 24.05
C LYS A 81 -6.37 -0.35 23.24
N GLY A 82 -6.69 -1.52 23.80
CA GLY A 82 -6.67 -2.80 23.09
C GLY A 82 -7.75 -2.88 22.02
N ASP A 83 -7.76 -1.92 21.09
CA ASP A 83 -8.95 -1.62 20.32
C ASP A 83 -8.85 -2.21 18.91
N THR A 84 -9.00 -3.53 18.89
CA THR A 84 -9.20 -4.33 17.66
C THR A 84 -10.30 -3.78 16.74
N PHE A 85 -11.17 -2.90 17.26
CA PHE A 85 -12.15 -2.15 16.49
C PHE A 85 -11.49 -1.22 15.47
N PHE A 86 -10.52 -0.39 15.87
CA PHE A 86 -9.84 0.52 14.94
C PHE A 86 -9.01 -0.25 13.91
N GLU A 87 -8.33 -1.33 14.33
CA GLU A 87 -7.65 -2.23 13.37
C GLU A 87 -8.62 -2.75 12.30
N ARG A 88 -9.84 -3.15 12.70
CA ARG A 88 -10.86 -3.66 11.78
C ARG A 88 -11.39 -2.58 10.86
N VAL A 89 -11.73 -1.40 11.40
CA VAL A 89 -12.22 -0.26 10.60
C VAL A 89 -11.17 0.16 9.58
N ILE A 90 -9.91 0.29 10.00
CA ILE A 90 -8.80 0.66 9.11
C ILE A 90 -8.60 -0.39 8.01
N ARG A 91 -8.74 -1.69 8.31
CA ARG A 91 -8.67 -2.75 7.28
C ARG A 91 -9.79 -2.63 6.25
N GLU A 92 -11.01 -2.37 6.70
CA GLU A 92 -12.16 -2.18 5.79
C GLU A 92 -12.00 -0.91 4.95
N ASP A 93 -11.55 0.20 5.53
CA ASP A 93 -11.28 1.45 4.81
C ASP A 93 -10.21 1.28 3.73
N LEU A 94 -9.10 0.59 4.06
CA LEU A 94 -8.06 0.28 3.09
C LEU A 94 -8.59 -0.62 1.96
N LYS A 95 -9.44 -1.59 2.29
CA LYS A 95 -10.08 -2.46 1.30
C LYS A 95 -11.03 -1.69 0.38
N LEU A 96 -11.80 -0.74 0.92
CA LEU A 96 -12.67 0.15 0.13
C LEU A 96 -11.86 1.03 -0.83
N LEU A 97 -10.67 1.46 -0.42
CA LEU A 97 -9.73 2.20 -1.26
C LEU A 97 -9.01 1.34 -2.31
N GLY A 98 -9.25 0.02 -2.34
CA GLY A 98 -8.60 -0.91 -3.27
C GLY A 98 -7.14 -1.21 -2.92
N LEU A 99 -6.73 -0.94 -1.67
CA LEU A 99 -5.38 -1.17 -1.17
C LEU A 99 -5.26 -2.61 -0.66
N VAL A 100 -4.38 -3.40 -1.28
CA VAL A 100 -4.07 -4.77 -0.84
C VAL A 100 -2.59 -4.83 -0.44
N PRO A 101 -2.27 -4.73 0.86
CA PRO A 101 -0.89 -4.85 1.31
C PRO A 101 -0.40 -6.30 1.21
N ASN A 102 0.91 -6.46 0.99
CA ASN A 102 1.55 -7.77 0.97
C ASN A 102 1.68 -8.37 2.37
N GLN A 103 1.82 -7.53 3.39
CA GLN A 103 2.01 -7.96 4.76
C GLN A 103 1.32 -7.02 5.74
N TRP A 104 0.72 -7.62 6.76
CA TRP A 104 0.17 -6.95 7.93
C TRP A 104 1.08 -7.22 9.13
N THR A 105 1.49 -6.16 9.83
CA THR A 105 2.28 -6.26 11.06
C THR A 105 1.60 -5.43 12.14
N ILE A 106 1.65 -5.87 13.39
CA ILE A 106 1.13 -5.13 14.54
C ILE A 106 2.27 -5.02 15.54
N LEU A 107 2.64 -3.80 15.91
CA LEU A 107 3.53 -3.57 17.04
C LEU A 107 2.65 -3.40 18.28
N ARG A 108 2.76 -4.35 19.21
CA ARG A 108 2.11 -4.27 20.53
C ARG A 108 3.20 -4.09 21.57
N ILE A 109 3.12 -3.02 22.35
CA ILE A 109 3.93 -2.91 23.57
C ILE A 109 3.24 -3.78 24.62
N THR A 110 3.58 -5.08 24.66
CA THR A 110 3.22 -5.92 25.80
C THR A 110 4.13 -5.51 26.95
N SER A 111 3.56 -5.11 28.08
CA SER A 111 4.26 -4.87 29.35
C SER A 111 4.75 -6.18 29.98
N ASN A 112 5.51 -6.98 29.22
CA ASN A 112 6.24 -8.14 29.71
C ASN A 112 7.73 -7.93 29.44
N PHE A 113 8.31 -6.98 30.16
CA PHE A 113 9.67 -7.17 30.66
C PHE A 113 9.52 -7.96 31.96
N SER A 114 9.65 -9.28 31.88
CA SER A 114 9.82 -10.16 33.03
C SER A 114 11.27 -10.58 33.14
#